data_AF-A0A932U8L0-F1
#
_entry.id   AF-A0A932U8L0-F1
#
_cell.length_a   1.000
_cell.length_b   1.000
_cell.length_c   1.000
_cell.angle_alpha   90.00
_cell.angle_beta   90.00
_cell.angle_gamma   90.00
#
_symmetry.space_group_name_H-M   'P 1'
#
loop_
_entity.id
_entity.type
_entity.pdbx_description
1 polymer ?
#
loop_
_entity_poly.entity_id
_entity_poly.type
_entity_poly.pdbx_seq_one_letter_code
_entity_poly.pdbx_strand_id
1 'polypeptide(L)'
;MKKQSDVVIIESWGDAAVSGLLSGILAGVVMAGFLAAAGFAGGGSVAEVLSRFGAGEGTTPVAGLLTHLAVSGVYGIAWGYLFRIVRSLISAPA
;
A
#
# COMPACT_ATOMS: atom_id res chain seq x y z
N MET A 1 -28.30 35.74 -0.56
CA MET A 1 -27.32 34.81 0.01
C MET A 1 -27.73 33.39 -0.35
N LYS A 2 -27.07 32.75 -1.33
CA LYS A 2 -27.32 31.35 -1.71
C LYS A 2 -26.73 30.46 -0.64
N LYS A 3 -27.59 29.69 0.04
CA LYS A 3 -27.18 28.66 1.00
C LYS A 3 -26.41 27.61 0.21
N GLN A 4 -25.08 27.61 0.36
CA GLN A 4 -24.21 26.59 -0.20
C GLN A 4 -24.61 25.30 0.52
N SER A 5 -25.34 24.43 -0.18
CA SER A 5 -25.65 23.09 0.29
C SER A 5 -24.33 22.37 0.47
N ASP A 6 -23.98 22.04 1.71
CA ASP A 6 -22.86 21.17 2.03
C ASP A 6 -23.04 19.88 1.25
N VAL A 7 -22.33 19.76 0.13
CA VAL A 7 -22.24 18.50 -0.61
C VAL A 7 -21.40 17.59 0.28
N VAL A 8 -22.07 16.80 1.11
CA VAL A 8 -21.44 15.73 1.86
C VAL A 8 -20.94 14.73 0.82
N ILE A 9 -19.64 14.80 0.49
CA ILE A 9 -18.98 13.76 -0.29
C ILE A 9 -18.91 12.55 0.62
N ILE A 10 -19.93 11.69 0.51
CA ILE A 10 -19.90 10.37 1.13
C ILE A 10 -18.86 9.59 0.34
N GLU A 11 -17.65 9.51 0.88
CA GLU A 11 -16.57 8.68 0.33
C GLU A 11 -17.13 7.29 0.09
N SER A 12 -17.09 6.82 -1.17
CA SER A 12 -17.63 5.52 -1.53
C SER A 12 -16.69 4.41 -1.04
N TRP A 13 -17.20 3.18 -0.97
CA TRP A 13 -16.35 2.02 -0.68
C TRP A 13 -15.26 1.84 -1.77
N GLY A 14 -15.54 2.26 -3.00
CA GLY A 14 -14.55 2.28 -4.08
C GLY A 14 -13.42 3.27 -3.81
N ASP A 15 -13.75 4.49 -3.35
CA ASP A 15 -12.74 5.53 -3.07
C ASP A 15 -11.79 5.12 -1.95
N ALA A 16 -12.32 4.50 -0.89
CA ALA A 16 -11.51 3.96 0.20
C ALA A 16 -10.58 2.83 -0.28
N ALA A 17 -11.08 1.95 -1.16
CA ALA A 17 -10.30 0.86 -1.74
C ALA A 17 -9.16 1.39 -2.63
N VAL A 18 -9.46 2.35 -3.51
CA VAL A 18 -8.46 2.96 -4.42
C VAL A 18 -7.43 3.75 -3.63
N SER A 19 -7.84 4.53 -2.64
CA SER A 19 -6.93 5.27 -1.77
C SER A 19 -6.03 4.31 -0.98
N GLY A 20 -6.60 3.22 -0.47
CA GLY A 20 -5.87 2.11 0.14
C GLY A 20 -4.87 1.47 -0.83
N LEU A 21 -5.28 1.11 -2.04
CA LEU A 21 -4.41 0.52 -3.06
C LEU A 21 -3.21 1.41 -3.38
N LEU A 22 -3.46 2.70 -3.66
CA LEU A 22 -2.41 3.66 -4.02
C LEU A 22 -1.42 3.87 -2.87
N SER A 23 -1.93 4.00 -1.64
CA SER A 23 -1.07 4.11 -0.45
C SER A 23 -0.27 2.82 -0.18
N GLY A 24 -0.86 1.64 -0.41
CA GLY A 24 -0.18 0.35 -0.30
C GLY A 24 0.92 0.14 -1.36
N ILE A 25 0.68 0.58 -2.60
CA ILE A 25 1.71 0.58 -3.64
C ILE A 25 2.85 1.52 -3.25
N LEU A 26 2.53 2.76 -2.84
CA LEU A 26 3.54 3.74 -2.44
C LEU A 26 4.38 3.22 -1.26
N ALA A 27 3.74 2.66 -0.23
CA ALA A 27 4.42 2.07 0.92
C ALA A 27 5.32 0.90 0.50
N GLY A 28 4.84 0.03 -0.40
CA GLY A 28 5.62 -1.07 -0.95
C GLY A 28 6.85 -0.60 -1.72
N VAL A 29 6.73 0.45 -2.55
CA VAL A 29 7.86 1.05 -3.27
C VAL A 29 8.89 1.63 -2.29
N VAL A 30 8.43 2.39 -1.29
CA VAL A 30 9.32 3.00 -0.28
C VAL A 30 10.07 1.91 0.49
N MET A 31 9.38 0.84 0.91
CA MET A 31 9.99 -0.24 1.65
C MET A 31 10.96 -1.07 0.79
N ALA A 32 10.60 -1.38 -0.45
CA ALA A 32 11.49 -2.06 -1.40
C ALA A 32 12.76 -1.24 -1.64
N GLY A 33 12.63 0.07 -1.82
CA GLY A 33 13.75 0.98 -1.99
C GLY A 33 14.65 1.04 -0.74
N PHE A 34 14.05 1.13 0.45
CA PHE A 34 14.79 1.11 1.71
C PHE A 34 15.58 -0.19 1.88
N LEU A 35 14.97 -1.35 1.65
CA LEU A 35 15.63 -2.65 1.77
C LEU A 35 16.71 -2.84 0.72
N ALA A 36 16.49 -2.38 -0.52
CA ALA A 36 17.51 -2.41 -1.57
C ALA A 36 18.74 -1.56 -1.17
N ALA A 37 18.51 -0.35 -0.65
CA ALA A 37 19.58 0.52 -0.18
C ALA A 37 20.32 -0.08 1.03
N ALA A 38 19.60 -0.64 1.99
CA ALA A 38 20.18 -1.29 3.16
C ALA A 38 21.01 -2.54 2.78
N GLY A 39 20.49 -3.37 1.87
CA GLY A 39 21.22 -4.54 1.38
C GLY A 39 22.47 -4.16 0.59
N PHE A 40 22.40 -3.08 -0.21
CA PHE A 40 23.57 -2.52 -0.88
C PHE A 40 24.62 -2.00 0.10
N ALA A 41 24.20 -1.26 1.13
CA ALA A 41 25.09 -0.79 2.19
C ALA A 41 25.72 -1.94 2.99
N GLY A 42 25.03 -3.08 3.08
CA GLY A 42 25.54 -4.33 3.67
C GLY A 42 26.46 -5.16 2.77
N GLY A 43 26.79 -4.68 1.57
CA GLY A 43 27.68 -5.37 0.61
C GLY A 43 26.99 -6.36 -0.33
N GLY A 44 25.66 -6.47 -0.28
CA GLY A 44 24.88 -7.27 -1.22
C GLY A 44 24.55 -6.51 -2.51
N SER A 45 23.98 -7.20 -3.50
CA SER A 45 23.48 -6.54 -4.72
C SER A 45 21.99 -6.22 -4.61
N VAL A 46 21.55 -5.14 -5.28
CA VAL A 46 20.12 -4.79 -5.37
C VAL A 46 19.31 -5.93 -5.99
N ALA A 47 19.87 -6.61 -7.00
CA ALA A 47 19.24 -7.75 -7.64
C ALA A 47 18.95 -8.89 -6.65
N GLU A 48 19.91 -9.19 -5.77
CA GLU A 48 19.76 -10.22 -4.75
C GLU A 48 18.65 -9.86 -3.74
N VAL A 49 18.59 -8.61 -3.29
CA VAL A 49 17.51 -8.15 -2.38
C VAL A 49 16.14 -8.28 -3.04
N LEU A 50 16.02 -7.83 -4.30
CA LEU A 50 14.76 -7.89 -5.03
C LEU A 50 14.32 -9.33 -5.31
N SER A 51 15.25 -10.24 -5.61
CA SER A 51 14.97 -11.67 -5.76
C SER A 51 14.41 -12.31 -4.49
N ARG A 52 14.76 -11.80 -3.29
CA ARG A 52 14.23 -12.31 -2.01
C ARG A 52 12.76 -11.98 -1.79
N PHE A 53 12.18 -11.05 -2.55
CA PHE A 53 10.74 -10.78 -2.50
C PHE A 53 9.91 -11.82 -3.28
N GLY A 54 10.57 -12.71 -4.03
CA GLY A 54 9.93 -13.80 -4.75
C GLY A 54 9.38 -14.89 -3.84
N ALA A 55 8.38 -15.63 -4.34
CA ALA A 55 7.74 -16.73 -3.61
C ALA A 55 8.46 -18.09 -3.77
N GLY A 56 9.62 -18.16 -4.43
CA GLY A 56 10.32 -19.42 -4.69
C GLY A 56 11.81 -19.29 -5.00
N GLU A 57 12.49 -20.42 -5.06
CA GLU A 57 13.90 -20.50 -5.48
C GLU A 57 14.05 -20.10 -6.96
N GLY A 58 15.09 -19.34 -7.27
CA GLY A 58 15.35 -18.88 -8.65
C GLY A 58 14.46 -17.74 -9.13
N THR A 59 13.73 -17.06 -8.25
CA THR A 59 12.89 -15.92 -8.66
C THR A 59 13.74 -14.77 -9.20
N THR A 60 13.36 -14.24 -10.36
CA THR A 60 14.06 -13.10 -10.95
C THR A 60 13.82 -11.83 -10.11
N PRO A 61 14.76 -10.88 -10.08
CA PRO A 61 14.61 -9.64 -9.32
C PRO A 61 13.33 -8.87 -9.64
N VAL A 62 12.97 -8.84 -10.93
CA VAL A 62 11.75 -8.17 -11.40
C VAL A 62 10.50 -8.89 -10.90
N ALA A 63 10.47 -10.23 -10.96
CA ALA A 63 9.33 -10.99 -10.46
C ALA A 63 9.14 -10.79 -8.95
N GLY A 64 10.22 -10.80 -8.16
CA GLY A 64 10.15 -10.51 -6.72
C GLY A 64 9.61 -9.12 -6.42
N LEU A 65 10.07 -8.08 -7.13
CA LEU A 65 9.55 -6.72 -6.98
C LEU A 65 8.03 -6.65 -7.29
N LEU A 66 7.59 -7.29 -8.37
CA LEU A 66 6.17 -7.32 -8.74
C LEU A 66 5.33 -8.07 -7.71
N THR A 67 5.82 -9.19 -7.17
CA THR A 67 5.18 -9.91 -6.06
C THR A 67 5.05 -9.01 -4.84
N HIS A 68 6.10 -8.27 -4.48
CA HIS A 68 6.06 -7.35 -3.35
C HIS A 68 5.00 -6.27 -3.52
N LEU A 69 4.95 -5.64 -4.70
CA LEU A 69 3.98 -4.58 -5.00
C LEU A 69 2.54 -5.10 -5.07
N ALA A 70 2.33 -6.31 -5.60
CA ALA A 70 1.02 -6.94 -5.60
C ALA A 70 0.52 -7.16 -4.17
N VAL A 71 1.37 -7.72 -3.31
CA VAL A 71 1.05 -7.96 -1.90
C VAL A 71 0.83 -6.65 -1.14
N SER A 72 1.69 -5.64 -1.34
CA SER A 72 1.54 -4.34 -0.68
C SER A 72 0.27 -3.61 -1.12
N GLY A 73 -0.12 -3.74 -2.40
CA GLY A 73 -1.38 -3.22 -2.92
C GLY A 73 -2.61 -3.88 -2.29
N VAL A 74 -2.61 -5.21 -2.16
CA VAL A 74 -3.69 -5.95 -1.48
C VAL A 74 -3.81 -5.54 -0.01
N TYR A 75 -2.69 -5.44 0.71
CA TYR A 75 -2.69 -4.93 2.09
C TYR A 75 -3.15 -3.47 2.17
N GLY A 76 -2.80 -2.65 1.19
CA GLY A 76 -3.27 -1.27 1.07
C GLY A 76 -4.79 -1.19 0.98
N ILE A 77 -5.42 -1.99 0.11
CA ILE A 77 -6.89 -2.05 -0.01
C ILE A 77 -7.52 -2.45 1.32
N ALA A 78 -7.01 -3.52 1.95
CA ALA A 78 -7.52 -3.98 3.25
C ALA A 78 -7.41 -2.88 4.32
N TRP A 79 -6.30 -2.14 4.34
CA TRP A 79 -6.13 -1.00 5.24
C TRP A 79 -7.07 0.16 4.92
N GLY A 80 -7.29 0.49 3.65
CA GLY A 80 -8.25 1.52 3.24
C GLY A 80 -9.65 1.24 3.78
N TYR A 81 -10.12 -0.01 3.67
CA TYR A 81 -11.39 -0.42 4.27
C TYR A 81 -11.37 -0.35 5.79
N LEU A 82 -10.32 -0.84 6.43
CA LEU A 82 -10.21 -0.84 7.88
C LEU A 82 -10.22 0.59 8.45
N PHE A 83 -9.49 1.52 7.84
CA PHE A 83 -9.49 2.93 8.25
C PHE A 83 -10.88 3.57 8.14
N ARG A 84 -11.61 3.28 7.07
CA ARG A 84 -12.99 3.74 6.91
C ARG A 84 -13.89 3.21 8.02
N ILE A 85 -13.82 1.91 8.31
CA ILE A 85 -14.63 1.27 9.37
C ILE A 85 -14.29 1.88 10.73
N VAL A 86 -13.00 2.00 11.06
CA VAL A 86 -12.53 2.59 12.32
C VAL A 86 -13.01 4.03 12.45
N ARG A 87 -12.90 4.85 11.39
CA ARG A 87 -13.42 6.22 11.39
C ARG A 87 -14.93 6.28 11.58
N SER A 88 -15.67 5.36 10.98
CA SER A 88 -17.12 5.26 11.17
C SER A 88 -17.49 4.90 12.60
N LEU A 89 -16.71 4.04 13.27
CA LEU A 89 -16.96 3.63 14.66
C LEU A 89 -16.62 4.74 15.66
N ILE A 90 -15.52 5.47 15.44
CA ILE A 90 -15.11 6.57 16.31
C ILE A 90 -16.05 7.77 16.18
N SER A 91 -16.59 8.02 14.98
CA SER A 91 -17.51 9.13 14.72
C SER A 91 -18.96 8.87 15.11
N ALA A 92 -19.32 7.66 15.55
CA ALA A 92 -20.66 7.37 16.05
C ALA A 92 -20.75 7.86 17.51
N PRO A 93 -21.53 8.91 17.84
CA PRO A 93 -21.83 9.22 19.22
C PRO A 93 -22.63 8.06 19.83
N ALA A 94 -22.23 7.64 21.04
CA ALA A 94 -22.99 6.72 21.88
C ALA A 94 -24.33 7.32 22.33
#